data_AF-A0A6I1ZGQ0-F1
#
_entry.id   AF-A0A6I1ZGQ0-F1
#
_cell.length_a   1.000
_cell.length_b   1.000
_cell.length_c   1.000
_cell.angle_alpha   90.00
_cell.angle_beta   90.00
_cell.angle_gamma   90.00
#
_symmetry.space_group_name_H-M   'P 1'
#
loop_
_entity.id
_entity.type
_entity.pdbx_description
1 polymer ?
#
loop_
_entity_poly.entity_id
_entity_poly.type
_entity_poly.pdbx_seq_one_letter_code
_entity_poly.pdbx_strand_id
1 'polypeptide(L)'
;MSVDVTNSERTCARRAALNQASSRIGSTLDVWQTGQELADVAVPLLADYAVVDLAESLRFGEEPSARIGATSNHLADLCRAGLASIHPGIPESPWARGETVFIPPSSPFTSVLHSGKSHLEQVLDASPGTWLDRDPERARTTRENRMHSLMIVPIRARRSVLGVAVFIRTEDPVPFQEDDLLIAEELVTRAALYLDNARQYAREHAQSLALQHHLLPHGLSGGVAVDVASRYLPADTEAGVGGDWFDVIQLSGARVGLVVGDVIGHGIGAAATMGQLRTAVRTLADLDLPPDEVLRHLDDNVRRLAEEGDGAPGCVPPVVGATCLYAVYDPATGRCTLARAGHPPPAIIDPRGQATFPDLPSGAPLGLGLGLVPFEAVEMDLPEGSLLAFYTDGLVESRDADIDAGMQRLGAALTQPDQSLENLCSSVMEAVPTQAPTDDVTLLLARTHILNAAQTASWDLPTEPTIARTARHVVNRQLSEWGLEHLEATTELIVSELLTNAVRHSVGPFRLRLIQHHALTCEVYDAGLWHPHIRHSGTKEEHGRGLFLVAQLSRRWGFRLATGGKLVWAEQDLPQADP
;
A
#
# COMPACT_ATOMS: atom_id res chain seq x y z
N MET A 1 -18.31 61.80 28.59
CA MET A 1 -19.10 61.08 27.58
C MET A 1 -18.44 60.98 26.19
N SER A 2 -17.20 61.45 25.95
CA SER A 2 -16.53 61.28 24.64
C SER A 2 -15.48 60.15 24.57
N VAL A 3 -15.17 59.51 25.70
CA VAL A 3 -14.18 58.41 25.77
C VAL A 3 -14.79 57.06 25.36
N ASP A 4 -16.11 56.90 25.49
CA ASP A 4 -16.84 55.64 25.23
C ASP A 4 -17.05 55.39 23.71
N VAL A 5 -17.25 56.46 22.93
CA VAL A 5 -17.52 56.37 21.48
C VAL A 5 -16.27 55.95 20.71
N THR A 6 -15.10 56.47 21.09
CA THR A 6 -13.82 56.16 20.41
C THR A 6 -13.36 54.73 20.67
N ASN A 7 -13.71 54.15 21.83
CA ASN A 7 -13.38 52.76 22.13
C ASN A 7 -14.31 51.80 21.36
N SER A 8 -15.61 52.09 21.32
CA SER A 8 -16.59 51.30 20.56
C SER A 8 -16.32 51.32 19.04
N GLU A 9 -15.95 52.47 18.47
CA GLU A 9 -15.58 52.59 17.05
C GLU A 9 -14.31 51.79 16.71
N ARG A 10 -13.30 51.78 17.59
CA ARG A 10 -12.09 50.97 17.43
C ARG A 10 -12.38 49.48 17.50
N THR A 11 -13.20 49.04 18.46
CA THR A 11 -13.63 47.64 18.60
C THR A 11 -14.40 47.16 17.36
N CYS A 12 -15.32 47.98 16.83
CA CYS A 12 -16.04 47.67 15.59
C CYS A 12 -15.12 47.59 14.36
N ALA A 13 -14.19 48.53 14.20
CA ALA A 13 -13.22 48.51 13.09
C ALA A 13 -12.30 47.28 13.16
N ARG A 14 -11.84 46.93 14.37
CA ARG A 14 -11.02 45.75 14.64
C ARG A 14 -11.76 44.45 14.33
N ARG A 15 -13.02 44.33 14.77
CA ARG A 15 -13.88 43.18 14.49
C ARG A 15 -14.13 43.02 12.98
N ALA A 16 -14.37 44.11 12.25
CA ALA A 16 -14.53 44.06 10.80
C ALA A 16 -13.23 43.61 10.09
N ALA A 17 -12.07 44.12 10.51
CA ALA A 17 -10.77 43.74 9.97
C ALA A 17 -10.46 42.24 10.21
N LEU A 18 -10.76 41.73 11.41
CA LEU A 18 -10.59 40.31 11.74
C LEU A 18 -11.56 39.40 10.97
N ASN A 19 -12.79 39.85 10.72
CA ASN A 19 -13.74 39.10 9.89
C ASN A 19 -13.28 39.01 8.42
N GLN A 20 -12.63 40.04 7.89
CA GLN A 20 -12.03 40.00 6.57
C GLN A 20 -10.75 39.14 6.54
N ALA A 21 -9.88 39.29 7.55
CA ALA A 21 -8.61 38.57 7.62
C ALA A 21 -8.77 37.07 7.92
N SER A 22 -9.82 36.67 8.64
CA SER A 22 -10.11 35.25 8.94
C SER A 22 -10.51 34.42 7.71
N SER A 23 -10.70 35.03 6.54
CA SER A 23 -10.77 34.31 5.25
C SER A 23 -9.45 33.62 4.87
N ARG A 24 -8.33 34.03 5.47
CA ARG A 24 -6.99 33.46 5.23
C ARG A 24 -6.71 32.24 6.11
N ILE A 25 -7.54 31.98 7.12
CA ILE A 25 -7.40 30.84 8.03
C ILE A 25 -8.06 29.62 7.37
N GLY A 26 -7.37 28.50 7.37
CA GLY A 26 -7.80 27.27 6.71
C GLY A 26 -7.61 27.33 5.20
N SER A 27 -6.58 28.05 4.73
CA SER A 27 -6.25 28.10 3.30
C SER A 27 -5.70 26.77 2.77
N THR A 28 -5.26 25.91 3.69
CA THR A 28 -4.74 24.56 3.46
C THR A 28 -5.49 23.54 4.33
N LEU A 29 -5.43 22.26 3.97
CA LEU A 29 -5.91 21.14 4.81
C LEU A 29 -4.82 20.65 5.77
N ASP A 30 -3.88 21.51 6.15
CA ASP A 30 -2.80 21.19 7.09
C ASP A 30 -3.08 21.85 8.46
N VAL A 31 -3.06 21.03 9.50
CA VAL A 31 -3.37 21.44 10.89
C VAL A 31 -2.33 22.43 11.44
N TRP A 32 -1.04 22.24 11.14
CA TRP A 32 0.05 23.09 11.61
C TRP A 32 0.07 24.42 10.87
N GLN A 33 -0.24 24.40 9.58
CA GLN A 33 -0.35 25.59 8.76
C GLN A 33 -1.56 26.43 9.18
N THR A 34 -2.71 25.81 9.41
CA THR A 34 -3.90 26.51 9.93
C THR A 34 -3.63 27.13 11.31
N GLY A 35 -2.85 26.46 12.16
CA GLY A 35 -2.40 27.02 13.44
C GLY A 35 -1.50 28.25 13.29
N GLN A 36 -0.59 28.23 12.31
CA GLN A 36 0.24 29.39 11.97
C GLN A 36 -0.59 30.55 11.40
N GLU A 37 -1.52 30.28 10.48
CA GLU A 37 -2.42 31.28 9.90
C GLU A 37 -3.26 31.99 10.97
N LEU A 38 -3.70 31.27 12.00
CA LEU A 38 -4.40 31.87 13.15
C LEU A 38 -3.50 32.87 13.89
N ALA A 39 -2.23 32.53 14.15
CA ALA A 39 -1.28 33.44 14.80
C ALA A 39 -1.00 34.67 13.90
N ASP A 40 -0.77 34.45 12.61
CA ASP A 40 -0.49 35.51 11.62
C ASP A 40 -1.67 36.47 11.42
N VAL A 41 -2.92 35.98 11.52
CA VAL A 41 -4.10 36.84 11.46
C VAL A 41 -4.29 37.62 12.77
N ALA A 42 -3.94 37.03 13.90
CA ALA A 42 -4.08 37.67 15.20
C ALA A 42 -3.07 38.80 15.43
N VAL A 43 -1.90 38.78 14.77
CA VAL A 43 -0.86 39.79 14.92
C VAL A 43 -0.72 40.62 13.63
N PRO A 44 -0.74 41.96 13.68
CA PRO A 44 -0.87 42.84 14.85
C PRO A 44 -2.34 43.16 15.19
N LEU A 45 -3.31 42.50 14.55
CA LEU A 45 -4.70 42.94 14.59
C LEU A 45 -5.32 42.86 15.98
N LEU A 46 -5.04 41.80 16.75
CA LEU A 46 -5.60 41.50 18.07
C LEU A 46 -4.57 41.58 19.20
N ALA A 47 -3.33 41.16 18.94
CA ALA A 47 -2.27 41.04 19.92
C ALA A 47 -0.91 41.46 19.35
N ASP A 48 0.04 41.78 20.24
CA ASP A 48 1.43 42.07 19.86
C ASP A 48 2.22 40.76 19.66
N TYR A 49 1.81 39.71 20.38
CA TYR A 49 2.34 38.36 20.27
C TYR A 49 1.21 37.34 20.42
N ALA A 50 1.20 36.33 19.55
CA ALA A 50 0.23 35.24 19.59
C ALA A 50 0.91 33.89 19.38
N VAL A 51 0.46 32.88 20.13
CA VAL A 51 0.85 31.48 19.91
C VAL A 51 -0.34 30.55 19.90
N VAL A 52 -0.19 29.46 19.16
CA VAL A 52 -1.17 28.41 19.00
C VAL A 52 -0.49 27.10 19.35
N ASP A 53 -0.87 26.52 20.49
CA ASP A 53 -0.32 25.28 21.01
C ASP A 53 -1.41 24.19 20.91
N LEU A 54 -1.14 23.14 20.13
CA LEU A 54 -2.09 22.06 19.78
C LEU A 54 -1.62 20.72 20.35
N ALA A 55 -2.54 19.81 20.66
CA ALA A 55 -2.17 18.46 21.09
C ALA A 55 -1.30 17.74 20.04
N GLU A 56 -0.21 17.11 20.45
CA GLU A 56 0.74 16.43 19.56
C GLU A 56 0.07 15.34 18.72
N SER A 57 -0.92 14.64 19.28
CA SER A 57 -1.71 13.61 18.59
C SER A 57 -2.39 14.11 17.32
N LEU A 58 -2.69 15.42 17.24
CA LEU A 58 -3.29 16.03 16.05
C LEU A 58 -2.36 16.00 14.84
N ARG A 59 -1.05 15.80 15.04
CA ARG A 59 -0.05 15.67 13.97
C ARG A 59 -0.31 14.45 13.12
N PHE A 60 -0.90 13.43 13.74
CA PHE A 60 -1.24 12.15 13.11
C PHE A 60 -2.76 12.05 12.85
N GLY A 61 -3.49 13.18 12.95
CA GLY A 61 -4.93 13.23 12.84
C GLY A 61 -5.68 12.64 14.04
N GLU A 62 -5.01 12.00 15.00
CA GLU A 62 -5.66 11.28 16.09
C GLU A 62 -6.53 12.17 16.98
N GLU A 63 -7.55 11.55 17.60
CA GLU A 63 -8.29 12.26 18.66
C GLU A 63 -7.36 12.57 19.82
N PRO A 64 -7.37 13.80 20.36
CA PRO A 64 -6.75 14.08 21.63
C PRO A 64 -7.24 13.05 22.64
N SER A 65 -6.30 12.32 23.25
CA SER A 65 -6.61 11.22 24.16
C SER A 65 -7.68 11.65 25.16
N ALA A 66 -8.74 10.85 25.25
CA ALA A 66 -9.97 11.18 25.94
C ALA A 66 -9.74 11.89 27.28
N ARG A 67 -10.22 13.14 27.36
CA ARG A 67 -10.12 14.05 28.50
C ARG A 67 -8.67 14.37 28.85
N ILE A 68 -8.22 15.53 28.37
CA ILE A 68 -7.24 16.34 29.09
C ILE A 68 -7.77 16.48 30.54
N GLY A 69 -7.29 15.62 31.45
CA GLY A 69 -7.63 15.68 32.88
C GLY A 69 -8.36 14.52 33.57
N ALA A 70 -8.50 13.30 33.02
CA ALA A 70 -9.21 12.25 33.77
C ALA A 70 -8.35 11.28 34.60
N THR A 71 -7.18 10.82 34.15
CA THR A 71 -6.47 9.76 34.91
C THR A 71 -4.97 9.58 34.65
N SER A 72 -4.35 10.27 33.68
CA SER A 72 -2.89 10.18 33.47
C SER A 72 -2.19 11.41 34.04
N ASN A 73 -1.13 11.17 34.81
CA ASN A 73 -0.18 12.19 35.28
C ASN A 73 0.64 12.86 34.13
N HIS A 74 0.23 12.62 32.89
CA HIS A 74 0.75 13.20 31.67
C HIS A 74 -0.37 14.06 31.08
N LEU A 75 -0.28 15.38 31.28
CA LEU A 75 -0.99 16.35 30.47
C LEU A 75 -0.55 16.12 29.03
N ALA A 76 -1.49 16.08 28.08
CA ALA A 76 -1.18 15.87 26.67
C ALA A 76 -0.02 16.79 26.24
N ASP A 77 1.01 16.21 25.62
CA ASP A 77 2.13 16.95 25.07
C ASP A 77 1.56 17.91 24.02
N LEU A 78 1.51 19.21 24.36
CA LEU A 78 1.12 20.24 23.41
C LEU A 78 2.35 20.61 22.60
N CYS A 79 2.21 20.76 21.29
CA CYS A 79 3.25 21.24 20.41
C CYS A 79 2.87 22.59 19.81
N ARG A 80 3.86 23.46 19.64
CA ARG A 80 3.67 24.78 19.06
C ARG A 80 3.35 24.67 17.56
N ALA A 81 2.10 24.86 17.20
CA ALA A 81 1.65 24.81 15.81
C ALA A 81 1.89 26.14 15.08
N GLY A 82 1.70 27.26 15.78
CA GLY A 82 1.84 28.60 15.22
C GLY A 82 2.36 29.62 16.22
N LEU A 83 3.11 30.61 15.72
CA LEU A 83 3.60 31.75 16.50
C LEU A 83 3.77 32.98 15.61
N ALA A 84 3.38 34.15 16.10
CA ALA A 84 3.56 35.43 15.42
C ALA A 84 3.84 36.54 16.45
N SER A 85 4.71 37.49 16.09
CA SER A 85 5.08 38.64 16.92
C SER A 85 5.28 39.87 16.05
N ILE A 86 5.01 41.06 16.60
CA ILE A 86 5.42 42.34 15.99
C ILE A 86 6.93 42.54 16.01
N HIS A 87 7.64 41.81 16.89
CA HIS A 87 9.09 41.89 17.02
C HIS A 87 9.81 40.85 16.15
N PRO A 88 10.82 41.26 15.35
CA PRO A 88 11.64 40.33 14.58
C PRO A 88 12.34 39.30 15.48
N GLY A 89 12.32 38.03 15.07
CA GLY A 89 12.96 36.94 15.83
C GLY A 89 12.14 36.40 17.01
N ILE A 90 10.95 36.95 17.26
CA ILE A 90 9.96 36.46 18.25
C ILE A 90 10.59 36.19 19.64
N PRO A 91 11.25 37.19 20.26
CA PRO A 91 11.93 37.03 21.54
C PRO A 91 10.99 36.64 22.71
N GLU A 92 9.67 36.79 22.52
CA GLU A 92 8.63 36.37 23.46
C GLU A 92 8.51 34.85 23.64
N SER A 93 9.02 34.11 22.66
CA SER A 93 8.78 32.68 22.51
C SER A 93 9.99 31.84 22.92
N PRO A 94 9.93 31.09 24.03
CA PRO A 94 11.02 30.19 24.40
C PRO A 94 11.01 28.86 23.61
N TRP A 95 9.93 28.55 22.89
CA TRP A 95 9.80 27.35 22.05
C TRP A 95 9.65 27.71 20.57
N ALA A 96 10.30 26.97 19.69
CA ALA A 96 10.14 27.09 18.25
C ALA A 96 8.86 26.38 17.75
N ARG A 97 8.45 26.67 16.51
CA ARG A 97 7.39 25.91 15.84
C ARG A 97 7.76 24.43 15.77
N GLY A 98 6.83 23.56 16.17
CA GLY A 98 7.01 22.10 16.22
C GLY A 98 7.60 21.56 17.53
N GLU A 99 8.06 22.41 18.44
CA GLU A 99 8.56 21.96 19.75
C GLU A 99 7.43 21.71 20.75
N THR A 100 7.65 20.73 21.63
CA THR A 100 6.76 20.42 22.75
C THR A 100 6.81 21.52 23.81
N VAL A 101 5.65 22.01 24.20
CA VAL A 101 5.45 23.10 25.14
C VAL A 101 5.14 22.55 26.52
N PHE A 102 5.93 22.99 27.50
CA PHE A 102 5.67 22.66 28.89
C PHE A 102 4.46 23.43 29.44
N ILE A 103 3.48 22.69 29.98
CA ILE A 103 2.29 23.22 30.66
C ILE A 103 2.44 22.96 32.17
N PRO A 104 2.67 24.00 33.00
CA PRO A 104 2.80 23.80 34.43
C PRO A 104 1.51 23.26 35.05
N PRO A 105 1.59 22.26 35.94
CA PRO A 105 0.42 21.78 36.69
C PRO A 105 -0.21 22.91 37.49
N SER A 106 -1.54 22.98 37.49
CA SER A 106 -2.32 24.03 38.18
C SER A 106 -2.08 25.46 37.65
N SER A 107 -1.76 25.61 36.37
CA SER A 107 -1.70 26.91 35.69
C SER A 107 -3.06 27.30 35.08
N PRO A 108 -3.27 28.57 34.70
CA PRO A 108 -4.44 28.98 33.92
C PRO A 108 -4.60 28.17 32.63
N PHE A 109 -3.49 27.78 31.97
CA PHE A 109 -3.50 26.88 30.81
C PHE A 109 -4.17 25.54 31.12
N THR A 110 -3.78 24.91 32.22
CA THR A 110 -4.41 23.68 32.70
C THR A 110 -5.90 23.90 32.92
N SER A 111 -6.31 24.98 33.60
CA SER A 111 -7.71 25.30 33.85
C SER A 111 -8.52 25.47 32.56
N VAL A 112 -7.97 26.19 31.57
CA VAL A 112 -8.61 26.40 30.27
C VAL A 112 -8.76 25.09 29.50
N LEU A 113 -7.72 24.27 29.45
CA LEU A 113 -7.75 22.96 28.79
C LEU A 113 -8.77 21.99 29.41
N HIS A 114 -8.94 22.03 30.74
CA HIS A 114 -9.90 21.17 31.45
C HIS A 114 -11.34 21.70 31.37
N SER A 115 -11.53 23.00 31.61
CA SER A 115 -12.86 23.60 31.68
C SER A 115 -13.43 23.96 30.31
N GLY A 116 -12.57 24.14 29.32
CA GLY A 116 -12.92 24.71 28.02
C GLY A 116 -13.41 26.16 28.10
N LYS A 117 -13.16 26.87 29.21
CA LYS A 117 -13.51 28.29 29.37
C LYS A 117 -12.27 29.14 29.21
N SER A 118 -12.39 30.25 28.50
CA SER A 118 -11.30 31.20 28.29
C SER A 118 -10.88 31.88 29.59
N HIS A 119 -9.64 32.32 29.63
CA HIS A 119 -9.05 33.03 30.76
C HIS A 119 -8.50 34.37 30.29
N LEU A 120 -8.81 35.44 31.04
CA LEU A 120 -8.33 36.80 30.81
C LEU A 120 -7.61 37.28 32.06
N GLU A 121 -6.36 37.70 31.89
CA GLU A 121 -5.55 38.34 32.91
C GLU A 121 -5.21 39.75 32.41
N GLN A 122 -6.01 40.73 32.87
CA GLN A 122 -5.85 42.13 32.42
C GLN A 122 -4.49 42.68 32.80
N VAL A 123 -4.01 42.36 34.01
CA VAL A 123 -2.68 42.71 34.50
C VAL A 123 -1.95 41.42 34.81
N LEU A 124 -1.01 41.04 33.95
CA LEU A 124 -0.19 39.84 34.12
C LEU A 124 0.77 40.03 35.30
N ASP A 125 0.56 39.28 36.37
CA ASP A 125 1.40 39.38 37.57
C ASP A 125 2.63 38.46 37.48
N ALA A 126 3.76 39.05 37.13
CA ALA A 126 5.06 38.39 37.07
C ALA A 126 5.83 38.40 38.42
N SER A 127 5.17 38.74 39.53
CA SER A 127 5.78 38.68 40.86
C SER A 127 5.92 37.24 41.39
N PRO A 128 6.86 36.97 42.32
CA PRO A 128 7.00 35.65 42.92
C PRO A 128 5.72 35.23 43.67
N GLY A 129 5.36 33.96 43.56
CA GLY A 129 4.17 33.35 44.17
C GLY A 129 3.04 33.08 43.19
N THR A 130 3.19 33.42 41.90
CA THR A 130 2.20 33.16 40.86
C THR A 130 2.44 31.83 40.14
N TRP A 131 1.56 31.49 39.19
CA TRP A 131 1.71 30.27 38.40
C TRP A 131 2.98 30.27 37.52
N LEU A 132 3.58 31.44 37.25
CA LEU A 132 4.81 31.61 36.48
C LEU A 132 6.04 31.05 37.19
N ASP A 133 6.05 30.95 38.52
CA ASP A 133 7.19 30.39 39.28
C ASP A 133 7.50 28.93 38.91
N ARG A 134 6.50 28.22 38.36
CA ARG A 134 6.65 26.82 37.92
C ARG A 134 7.22 26.71 36.51
N ASP A 135 7.47 27.83 35.83
CA ASP A 135 8.04 27.90 34.48
C ASP A 135 9.08 29.03 34.40
N PRO A 136 10.33 28.77 34.83
CA PRO A 136 11.37 29.79 34.90
C PRO A 136 11.68 30.45 33.55
N GLU A 137 11.57 29.69 32.46
CA GLU A 137 11.82 30.19 31.10
C GLU A 137 10.74 31.18 30.66
N ARG A 138 9.45 30.83 30.85
CA ARG A 138 8.34 31.74 30.57
C ARG A 138 8.34 32.96 31.50
N ALA A 139 8.69 32.79 32.78
CA ALA A 139 8.81 33.90 33.73
C ALA A 139 9.94 34.88 33.35
N ARG A 140 11.02 34.39 32.73
CA ARG A 140 12.10 35.22 32.19
C ARG A 140 11.62 36.00 30.97
N THR A 141 11.06 35.34 29.97
CA THR A 141 10.61 36.01 28.73
C THR A 141 9.49 37.01 28.99
N THR A 142 8.55 36.73 29.91
CA THR A 142 7.52 37.69 30.35
C THR A 142 8.11 39.00 30.86
N ARG A 143 9.16 38.92 31.70
CA ARG A 143 9.81 40.11 32.28
C ARG A 143 10.67 40.86 31.27
N GLU A 144 11.46 40.14 30.48
CA GLU A 144 12.37 40.73 29.48
C GLU A 144 11.61 41.46 28.37
N ASN A 145 10.48 40.90 27.93
CA ASN A 145 9.66 41.45 26.83
C ASN A 145 8.46 42.29 27.31
N ARG A 146 8.39 42.62 28.61
CA ARG A 146 7.35 43.48 29.22
C ARG A 146 5.92 43.05 28.90
N MET A 147 5.66 41.75 28.89
CA MET A 147 4.30 41.23 28.72
C MET A 147 3.44 41.64 29.91
N HIS A 148 2.33 42.34 29.65
CA HIS A 148 1.53 42.94 30.73
C HIS A 148 0.05 42.56 30.71
N SER A 149 -0.44 41.93 29.63
CA SER A 149 -1.83 41.48 29.53
C SER A 149 -1.91 40.19 28.72
N LEU A 150 -2.75 39.25 29.16
CA LEU A 150 -2.80 37.87 28.64
C LEU A 150 -4.25 37.40 28.44
N MET A 151 -4.51 36.78 27.30
CA MET A 151 -5.71 35.96 27.07
C MET A 151 -5.31 34.54 26.69
N ILE A 152 -6.00 33.56 27.25
CA ILE A 152 -5.87 32.15 26.89
C ILE A 152 -7.25 31.66 26.45
N VAL A 153 -7.38 31.30 25.19
CA VAL A 153 -8.64 30.89 24.57
C VAL A 153 -8.52 29.42 24.15
N PRO A 154 -9.45 28.54 24.57
CA PRO A 154 -9.42 27.14 24.19
C PRO A 154 -9.83 26.98 22.73
N ILE A 155 -9.08 26.17 21.98
CA ILE A 155 -9.42 25.82 20.60
C ILE A 155 -10.34 24.61 20.66
N ARG A 156 -11.64 24.84 20.48
CA ARG A 156 -12.67 23.81 20.69
C ARG A 156 -13.33 23.43 19.39
N ALA A 157 -13.31 22.13 19.09
CA ALA A 157 -14.04 21.56 17.97
C ALA A 157 -15.00 20.49 18.49
N ARG A 158 -16.30 20.65 18.18
CA ARG A 158 -17.38 19.72 18.59
C ARG A 158 -17.36 19.42 20.10
N ARG A 159 -16.82 18.27 20.51
CA ARG A 159 -16.81 17.77 21.90
C ARG A 159 -15.41 17.70 22.52
N SER A 160 -14.36 18.14 21.83
CA SER A 160 -12.98 18.08 22.30
C SER A 160 -12.28 19.45 22.27
N VAL A 161 -11.32 19.63 23.17
CA VAL A 161 -10.37 20.76 23.16
C VAL A 161 -9.15 20.28 22.39
N LEU A 162 -8.86 20.93 21.26
CA LEU A 162 -7.71 20.61 20.39
C LEU A 162 -6.40 21.20 20.92
N GLY A 163 -6.51 22.29 21.69
CA GLY A 163 -5.36 23.04 22.20
C GLY A 163 -5.78 24.39 22.75
N VAL A 164 -4.84 25.34 22.79
CA VAL A 164 -5.07 26.72 23.24
C VAL A 164 -4.41 27.72 22.29
N ALA A 165 -5.09 28.85 22.11
CA ALA A 165 -4.52 30.06 21.52
C ALA A 165 -4.26 31.06 22.64
N VAL A 166 -3.07 31.66 22.62
CA VAL A 166 -2.60 32.58 23.64
C VAL A 166 -2.28 33.91 22.98
N PHE A 167 -2.81 34.99 23.54
CA PHE A 167 -2.64 36.35 23.03
C PHE A 167 -2.04 37.23 24.12
N ILE A 168 -1.01 37.98 23.77
CA ILE A 168 -0.25 38.81 24.71
C ILE A 168 -0.06 40.21 24.15
N ARG A 169 -0.16 41.22 25.03
CA ARG A 169 0.24 42.61 24.75
C ARG A 169 1.54 42.97 25.47
N THR A 170 2.39 43.71 24.76
CA THR A 170 3.72 44.15 25.18
C THR A 170 3.89 45.65 24.93
N GLU A 171 3.60 46.14 23.72
CA GLU A 171 3.74 47.55 23.34
C GLU A 171 2.42 48.33 23.46
N ASP A 172 1.28 47.69 23.19
CA ASP A 172 -0.03 48.35 23.35
C ASP A 172 -0.33 48.59 24.83
N PRO A 173 -0.36 49.86 25.30
CA PRO A 173 -0.51 50.17 26.72
C PRO A 173 -1.89 49.84 27.28
N VAL A 174 -2.88 49.55 26.44
CA VAL A 174 -4.23 49.20 26.88
C VAL A 174 -4.29 47.70 27.21
N PRO A 175 -4.67 47.29 28.44
CA PRO A 175 -4.92 45.88 28.76
C PRO A 175 -6.07 45.29 27.95
N PHE A 176 -6.04 43.97 27.71
CA PHE A 176 -7.18 43.26 27.15
C PHE A 176 -8.43 43.44 28.01
N GLN A 177 -9.58 43.66 27.36
CA GLN A 177 -10.90 43.78 28.01
C GLN A 177 -11.78 42.58 27.64
N GLU A 178 -12.95 42.46 28.27
CA GLU A 178 -13.93 41.40 27.95
C GLU A 178 -14.37 41.45 26.47
N ASP A 179 -14.50 42.65 25.88
CA ASP A 179 -14.81 42.80 24.45
C ASP A 179 -13.71 42.23 23.54
N ASP A 180 -12.43 42.38 23.91
CA ASP A 180 -11.32 41.78 23.17
C ASP A 180 -11.35 40.25 23.29
N LEU A 181 -11.75 39.72 24.46
CA LEU A 181 -11.90 38.29 24.69
C LEU A 181 -12.98 37.69 23.79
N LEU A 182 -14.12 38.37 23.64
CA LEU A 182 -15.21 37.94 22.74
C LEU A 182 -14.74 37.87 21.28
N ILE A 183 -13.93 38.84 20.84
CA ILE A 183 -13.35 38.84 19.49
C ILE A 183 -12.34 37.69 19.33
N ALA A 184 -11.51 37.46 20.33
CA ALA A 184 -10.56 36.35 20.34
C ALA A 184 -11.29 34.99 20.27
N GLU A 185 -12.36 34.83 21.05
CA GLU A 185 -13.22 33.64 21.03
C GLU A 185 -13.89 33.42 19.67
N GLU A 186 -14.41 34.47 19.01
CA GLU A 186 -14.99 34.40 17.67
C GLU A 186 -13.95 33.94 16.64
N LEU A 187 -12.74 34.52 16.67
CA LEU A 187 -11.63 34.15 15.79
C LEU A 187 -11.18 32.70 16.00
N VAL A 188 -10.96 32.31 17.25
CA VAL A 188 -10.50 30.96 17.62
C VAL A 188 -11.57 29.92 17.30
N THR A 189 -12.86 30.23 17.51
CA THR A 189 -13.96 29.32 17.16
C THR A 189 -13.99 29.04 15.66
N ARG A 190 -13.77 30.07 14.84
CA ARG A 190 -13.70 29.91 13.38
C ARG A 190 -12.47 29.10 12.96
N ALA A 191 -11.30 29.39 13.52
CA ALA A 191 -10.09 28.62 13.27
C ALA A 191 -10.23 27.15 13.71
N ALA A 192 -10.93 26.89 14.81
CA ALA A 192 -11.17 25.55 15.30
C ALA A 192 -11.99 24.69 14.31
N LEU A 193 -12.88 25.29 13.51
CA LEU A 193 -13.59 24.58 12.44
C LEU A 193 -12.63 24.14 11.32
N TYR A 194 -11.72 25.02 10.89
CA TYR A 194 -10.73 24.67 9.87
C TYR A 194 -9.73 23.64 10.39
N LEU A 195 -9.29 23.75 11.64
CA LEU A 195 -8.44 22.75 12.31
C LEU A 195 -9.14 21.39 12.42
N ASP A 196 -10.44 21.35 12.76
CA ASP A 196 -11.22 20.11 12.81
C ASP A 196 -11.37 19.48 11.43
N ASN A 197 -11.59 20.28 10.39
CA ASN A 197 -11.69 19.83 9.01
C ASN A 197 -10.35 19.25 8.51
N ALA A 198 -9.25 19.98 8.70
CA ALA A 198 -7.90 19.50 8.36
C ALA A 198 -7.55 18.20 9.09
N ARG A 199 -7.91 18.10 10.38
CA ARG A 199 -7.73 16.88 11.18
C ARG A 199 -8.58 15.72 10.67
N GLN A 200 -9.86 15.95 10.36
CA GLN A 200 -10.75 14.91 9.84
C GLN A 200 -10.24 14.40 8.49
N TYR A 201 -9.83 15.30 7.61
CA TYR A 201 -9.21 14.97 6.33
C TYR A 201 -7.95 14.12 6.51
N ALA A 202 -7.02 14.53 7.39
CA ALA A 202 -5.81 13.77 7.69
C ALA A 202 -6.10 12.35 8.22
N ARG A 203 -7.13 12.18 9.07
CA ARG A 203 -7.55 10.84 9.55
C ARG A 203 -8.11 9.97 8.45
N GLU A 204 -9.05 10.52 7.67
CA GLU A 204 -9.69 9.79 6.58
C GLU A 204 -8.63 9.35 5.57
N HIS A 205 -7.69 10.24 5.23
CA HIS A 205 -6.56 9.93 4.36
C HIS A 205 -5.63 8.86 4.96
N ALA A 206 -5.27 8.94 6.24
CA ALA A 206 -4.43 7.93 6.89
C ALA A 206 -5.10 6.55 6.96
N GLN A 207 -6.41 6.49 7.23
CA GLN A 207 -7.19 5.25 7.25
C GLN A 207 -7.31 4.63 5.85
N SER A 208 -7.50 5.48 4.84
CA SER A 208 -7.55 5.13 3.43
C SER A 208 -6.23 4.48 2.98
N LEU A 209 -5.09 5.14 3.24
CA LEU A 209 -3.76 4.61 2.96
C LEU A 209 -3.45 3.33 3.75
N ALA A 210 -3.87 3.25 5.01
CA ALA A 210 -3.70 2.04 5.82
C ALA A 210 -4.49 0.86 5.24
N LEU A 211 -5.76 1.04 4.88
CA LEU A 211 -6.56 0.00 4.23
C LEU A 211 -5.86 -0.49 2.96
N GLN A 212 -5.40 0.43 2.13
CA GLN A 212 -4.71 0.11 0.90
C GLN A 212 -3.42 -0.70 1.11
N HIS A 213 -2.61 -0.29 2.09
CA HIS A 213 -1.40 -1.03 2.45
C HIS A 213 -1.70 -2.48 2.85
N HIS A 214 -2.81 -2.75 3.53
CA HIS A 214 -3.22 -4.12 3.90
C HIS A 214 -3.75 -4.93 2.71
N LEU A 215 -4.24 -4.26 1.66
CA LEU A 215 -4.71 -4.91 0.44
C LEU A 215 -3.58 -5.30 -0.51
N LEU A 216 -2.39 -4.71 -0.38
CA LEU A 216 -1.19 -5.08 -1.12
C LEU A 216 -0.38 -6.17 -0.40
N PRO A 217 0.40 -6.99 -1.12
CA PRO A 217 1.21 -8.03 -0.50
C PRO A 217 2.32 -7.47 0.42
N HIS A 218 2.40 -8.00 1.63
CA HIS A 218 3.50 -7.73 2.56
C HIS A 218 4.64 -8.72 2.33
N GLY A 219 5.73 -8.27 1.71
CA GLY A 219 6.89 -9.11 1.41
C GLY A 219 6.63 -10.06 0.23
N LEU A 220 7.01 -9.61 -0.96
CA LEU A 220 7.01 -10.47 -2.13
C LEU A 220 8.15 -11.50 -2.02
N SER A 221 7.87 -12.75 -2.39
CA SER A 221 8.89 -13.79 -2.50
C SER A 221 8.70 -14.58 -3.78
N GLY A 222 9.66 -14.45 -4.70
CA GLY A 222 9.73 -15.26 -5.92
C GLY A 222 10.31 -16.67 -5.72
N GLY A 223 10.59 -17.06 -4.47
CA GLY A 223 11.27 -18.31 -4.16
C GLY A 223 12.66 -18.39 -4.83
N VAL A 224 13.00 -19.54 -5.38
CA VAL A 224 14.22 -19.74 -6.20
C VAL A 224 14.05 -19.35 -7.66
N ALA A 225 12.83 -19.02 -8.10
CA ALA A 225 12.56 -18.77 -9.50
C ALA A 225 12.95 -17.35 -9.92
N VAL A 226 12.67 -16.37 -9.04
CA VAL A 226 12.91 -14.95 -9.33
C VAL A 226 13.28 -14.17 -8.08
N ASP A 227 14.20 -13.22 -8.20
CA ASP A 227 14.36 -12.14 -7.23
C ASP A 227 13.36 -11.03 -7.53
N VAL A 228 12.73 -10.46 -6.51
CA VAL A 228 11.62 -9.50 -6.70
C VAL A 228 11.83 -8.23 -5.90
N ALA A 229 11.51 -7.09 -6.53
CA ALA A 229 11.35 -5.82 -5.86
C ALA A 229 10.12 -5.11 -6.41
N SER A 230 9.42 -4.36 -5.55
CA SER A 230 8.30 -3.55 -5.98
C SER A 230 8.34 -2.15 -5.39
N ARG A 231 7.71 -1.22 -6.11
CA ARG A 231 7.37 0.13 -5.64
C ARG A 231 5.93 0.41 -5.98
N TYR A 232 5.27 1.06 -5.04
CA TYR A 232 3.91 1.54 -5.18
C TYR A 232 3.89 2.98 -4.68
N LEU A 233 3.37 3.89 -5.50
CA LEU A 233 3.18 5.29 -5.17
C LEU A 233 1.73 5.65 -5.48
N PRO A 234 0.89 5.92 -4.46
CA PRO A 234 -0.50 6.30 -4.69
C PRO A 234 -0.60 7.68 -5.34
N ALA A 235 -1.68 7.89 -6.10
CA ALA A 235 -2.02 9.19 -6.66
C ALA A 235 -2.30 10.23 -5.56
N ASP A 236 -1.90 11.49 -5.77
CA ASP A 236 -2.19 12.62 -4.86
C ASP A 236 -3.63 13.13 -5.07
N THR A 237 -4.61 12.23 -5.01
CA THR A 237 -6.04 12.56 -5.14
C THR A 237 -6.72 12.59 -3.78
N GLU A 238 -7.75 13.43 -3.63
CA GLU A 238 -8.54 13.59 -2.40
C GLU A 238 -9.10 12.26 -1.83
N ALA A 239 -9.18 11.21 -2.66
CA ALA A 239 -9.68 9.89 -2.27
C ALA A 239 -8.63 8.98 -1.60
N GLY A 240 -7.33 9.22 -1.80
CA GLY A 240 -6.21 8.52 -1.13
C GLY A 240 -6.15 6.99 -1.27
N VAL A 241 -7.02 6.36 -2.07
CA VAL A 241 -6.91 4.94 -2.41
C VAL A 241 -6.85 4.76 -3.92
N GLY A 242 -5.91 3.93 -4.32
CA GLY A 242 -5.69 3.54 -5.68
C GLY A 242 -6.38 2.26 -6.15
N GLY A 243 -6.52 2.14 -7.48
CA GLY A 243 -7.06 0.96 -8.18
C GLY A 243 -6.00 -0.10 -8.52
N ASP A 244 -4.74 0.34 -8.52
CA ASP A 244 -3.55 -0.43 -8.82
C ASP A 244 -3.27 -1.58 -7.84
N TRP A 245 -2.83 -2.72 -8.38
CA TRP A 245 -2.36 -3.86 -7.59
C TRP A 245 -1.39 -4.76 -8.32
N PHE A 246 -0.65 -5.54 -7.53
CA PHE A 246 0.29 -6.54 -8.02
C PHE A 246 0.41 -7.70 -7.03
N ASP A 247 0.91 -8.83 -7.51
CA ASP A 247 1.23 -9.98 -6.66
C ASP A 247 2.31 -10.87 -7.28
N VAL A 248 2.94 -11.68 -6.42
CA VAL A 248 3.89 -12.73 -6.79
C VAL A 248 3.44 -14.01 -6.11
N ILE A 249 3.01 -14.98 -6.91
CA ILE A 249 2.32 -16.19 -6.45
C ILE A 249 3.21 -17.40 -6.72
N GLN A 250 3.53 -18.16 -5.68
CA GLN A 250 4.30 -19.40 -5.84
C GLN A 250 3.38 -20.52 -6.35
N LEU A 251 3.76 -21.11 -7.47
CA LEU A 251 3.02 -22.17 -8.14
C LEU A 251 3.72 -23.53 -7.97
N SER A 252 3.05 -24.60 -8.38
CA SER A 252 3.62 -25.95 -8.36
C SER A 252 4.88 -26.07 -9.23
N GLY A 253 5.82 -26.90 -8.78
CA GLY A 253 7.06 -27.18 -9.52
C GLY A 253 8.04 -26.00 -9.55
N ALA A 254 8.11 -25.25 -8.45
CA ALA A 254 8.94 -24.05 -8.28
C ALA A 254 8.66 -22.91 -9.28
N ARG A 255 7.54 -22.96 -10.01
CA ARG A 255 7.12 -21.88 -10.91
C ARG A 255 6.61 -20.68 -10.13
N VAL A 256 6.56 -19.53 -10.78
CA VAL A 256 6.05 -18.29 -10.18
C VAL A 256 5.06 -17.62 -11.12
N GLY A 257 3.91 -17.21 -10.57
CA GLY A 257 2.94 -16.33 -11.20
C GLY A 257 3.23 -14.87 -10.83
N LEU A 258 3.32 -14.00 -11.82
CA LEU A 258 3.49 -12.56 -11.66
C LEU A 258 2.23 -11.88 -12.19
N VAL A 259 1.68 -10.95 -11.42
CA VAL A 259 0.47 -10.22 -11.81
C VAL A 259 0.60 -8.75 -11.49
N VAL A 260 0.10 -7.92 -12.39
CA VAL A 260 -0.18 -6.51 -12.17
C VAL A 260 -1.54 -6.20 -12.79
N GLY A 261 -2.29 -5.29 -12.20
CA GLY A 261 -3.54 -4.83 -12.76
C GLY A 261 -3.93 -3.49 -12.19
N ASP A 262 -4.88 -2.86 -12.85
CA ASP A 262 -5.44 -1.58 -12.48
C ASP A 262 -6.96 -1.62 -12.61
N VAL A 263 -7.67 -1.05 -11.65
CA VAL A 263 -9.12 -0.95 -11.63
C VAL A 263 -9.52 0.45 -12.05
N ILE A 264 -10.40 0.56 -13.04
CA ILE A 264 -10.85 1.86 -13.54
C ILE A 264 -11.49 2.67 -12.42
N GLY A 265 -10.94 3.86 -12.18
CA GLY A 265 -11.41 4.81 -11.18
C GLY A 265 -10.62 4.74 -9.87
N HIS A 266 -10.93 5.63 -8.93
CA HIS A 266 -10.17 5.79 -7.69
C HIS A 266 -11.07 5.75 -6.45
N GLY A 267 -10.45 5.56 -5.29
CA GLY A 267 -11.11 5.55 -3.98
C GLY A 267 -11.55 4.16 -3.51
N ILE A 268 -12.36 4.14 -2.44
CA ILE A 268 -12.68 2.92 -1.68
C ILE A 268 -13.36 1.84 -2.54
N GLY A 269 -14.17 2.23 -3.52
CA GLY A 269 -14.81 1.28 -4.44
C GLY A 269 -13.80 0.54 -5.31
N ALA A 270 -12.87 1.26 -5.95
CA ALA A 270 -11.80 0.68 -6.76
C ALA A 270 -10.89 -0.24 -5.92
N ALA A 271 -10.55 0.20 -4.71
CA ALA A 271 -9.77 -0.58 -3.74
C ALA A 271 -10.44 -1.91 -3.35
N ALA A 272 -11.77 -1.90 -3.16
CA ALA A 272 -12.52 -3.11 -2.83
C ALA A 272 -12.52 -4.10 -3.99
N THR A 273 -12.75 -3.63 -5.22
CA THR A 273 -12.67 -4.45 -6.44
C THR A 273 -11.26 -5.00 -6.62
N MET A 274 -10.23 -4.17 -6.42
CA MET A 274 -8.82 -4.56 -6.47
C MET A 274 -8.52 -5.73 -5.50
N GLY A 275 -8.93 -5.62 -4.23
CA GLY A 275 -8.72 -6.67 -3.23
C GLY A 275 -9.43 -7.99 -3.59
N GLN A 276 -10.60 -7.90 -4.20
CA GLN A 276 -11.35 -9.06 -4.70
C GLN A 276 -10.64 -9.71 -5.91
N LEU A 277 -10.18 -8.91 -6.88
CA LEU A 277 -9.45 -9.42 -8.05
C LEU A 277 -8.14 -10.09 -7.65
N ARG A 278 -7.38 -9.48 -6.74
CA ARG A 278 -6.15 -10.08 -6.20
C ARG A 278 -6.42 -11.43 -5.54
N THR A 279 -7.48 -11.52 -4.74
CA THR A 279 -7.88 -12.78 -4.09
C THR A 279 -8.34 -13.83 -5.12
N ALA A 280 -9.09 -13.41 -6.14
CA ALA A 280 -9.53 -14.27 -7.22
C ALA A 280 -8.35 -14.82 -8.03
N VAL A 281 -7.37 -13.99 -8.38
CA VAL A 281 -6.17 -14.45 -9.09
C VAL A 281 -5.38 -15.46 -8.27
N ARG A 282 -5.17 -15.24 -6.97
CA ARG A 282 -4.51 -16.24 -6.10
C ARG A 282 -5.23 -17.58 -6.13
N THR A 283 -6.55 -17.55 -6.01
CA THR A 283 -7.37 -18.78 -6.03
C THR A 283 -7.29 -19.49 -7.37
N LEU A 284 -7.33 -18.75 -8.49
CA LEU A 284 -7.24 -19.32 -9.84
C LEU A 284 -5.83 -19.83 -10.15
N ALA A 285 -4.80 -19.15 -9.66
CA ALA A 285 -3.41 -19.54 -9.76
C ALA A 285 -3.12 -20.83 -8.98
N ASP A 286 -3.72 -21.01 -7.80
CA ASP A 286 -3.65 -22.25 -7.01
C ASP A 286 -4.28 -23.46 -7.72
N LEU A 287 -5.17 -23.23 -8.69
CA LEU A 287 -5.73 -24.26 -9.57
C LEU A 287 -4.83 -24.59 -10.77
N ASP A 288 -3.65 -23.96 -10.87
CA ASP A 288 -2.67 -24.15 -11.96
C ASP A 288 -3.27 -23.91 -13.36
N LEU A 289 -4.23 -23.00 -13.47
CA LEU A 289 -4.84 -22.62 -14.76
C LEU A 289 -3.84 -21.86 -15.65
N PRO A 290 -3.90 -22.05 -16.98
CA PRO A 290 -3.09 -21.28 -17.90
C PRO A 290 -3.50 -19.78 -17.91
N PRO A 291 -2.59 -18.85 -18.27
CA PRO A 291 -2.83 -17.42 -18.12
C PRO A 291 -4.09 -16.87 -18.80
N ASP A 292 -4.41 -17.36 -19.99
CA ASP A 292 -5.62 -16.99 -20.74
C ASP A 292 -6.90 -17.43 -20.02
N GLU A 293 -6.92 -18.62 -19.42
CA GLU A 293 -8.06 -19.08 -18.62
C GLU A 293 -8.21 -18.30 -17.31
N VAL A 294 -7.09 -17.93 -16.66
CA VAL A 294 -7.11 -17.05 -15.48
C VAL A 294 -7.80 -15.74 -15.84
N LEU A 295 -7.37 -15.06 -16.91
CA LEU A 295 -7.98 -13.80 -17.34
C LEU A 295 -9.46 -13.95 -17.72
N ARG A 296 -9.83 -15.04 -18.40
CA ARG A 296 -11.25 -15.33 -18.72
C ARG A 296 -12.09 -15.46 -17.45
N HIS A 297 -11.59 -16.15 -16.43
CA HIS A 297 -12.29 -16.28 -15.16
C HIS A 297 -12.35 -14.96 -14.38
N LEU A 298 -11.33 -14.11 -14.47
CA LEU A 298 -11.37 -12.76 -13.90
C LEU A 298 -12.40 -11.87 -14.61
N ASP A 299 -12.49 -11.94 -15.94
CA ASP A 299 -13.49 -11.20 -16.72
C ASP A 299 -14.92 -11.55 -16.27
N ASP A 300 -15.20 -12.85 -16.09
CA ASP A 300 -16.46 -13.34 -15.53
C ASP A 300 -16.71 -12.86 -14.09
N ASN A 301 -15.66 -12.74 -13.27
CA ASN A 301 -15.76 -12.21 -11.90
C ASN A 301 -16.12 -10.72 -11.91
N VAL A 302 -15.41 -9.90 -12.70
CA VAL A 302 -15.68 -8.45 -12.82
C VAL A 302 -17.12 -8.22 -13.28
N ARG A 303 -17.57 -8.96 -14.29
CA ARG A 303 -18.95 -8.84 -14.80
C ARG A 303 -19.99 -9.15 -13.72
N ARG A 304 -19.79 -10.20 -12.92
CA ARG A 304 -20.70 -10.53 -11.80
C ARG A 304 -20.72 -9.44 -10.73
N LEU A 305 -19.56 -8.87 -10.40
CA LEU A 305 -19.46 -7.76 -9.45
C LEU A 305 -20.19 -6.51 -9.95
N ALA A 306 -20.11 -6.22 -11.25
CA ALA A 306 -20.87 -5.13 -11.87
C ALA A 306 -22.39 -5.36 -11.79
N GLU A 307 -22.86 -6.60 -11.99
CA GLU A 307 -24.28 -6.97 -11.89
C GLU A 307 -24.82 -6.87 -10.44
N GLU A 308 -24.01 -7.21 -9.44
CA GLU A 308 -24.39 -7.14 -8.02
C GLU A 308 -24.47 -5.69 -7.48
N GLY A 309 -23.67 -4.77 -8.04
CA GLY A 309 -23.63 -3.35 -7.67
C GLY A 309 -24.83 -2.51 -8.14
N ASP A 310 -25.64 -3.03 -9.07
CA ASP A 310 -26.75 -2.32 -9.73
C ASP A 310 -28.03 -2.22 -8.85
N GLY A 311 -27.99 -2.73 -7.61
CA GLY A 311 -29.14 -2.86 -6.71
C GLY A 311 -29.41 -1.70 -5.73
N ALA A 312 -28.53 -0.68 -5.65
CA ALA A 312 -28.70 0.44 -4.72
C ALA A 312 -29.44 1.62 -5.40
N PRO A 313 -30.68 1.97 -4.98
CA PRO A 313 -31.43 3.04 -5.63
C PRO A 313 -30.80 4.41 -5.32
N GLY A 314 -30.25 5.07 -6.35
CA GLY A 314 -29.83 6.48 -6.30
C GLY A 314 -28.36 6.78 -6.65
N CYS A 315 -27.52 5.77 -6.87
CA CYS A 315 -26.16 5.97 -7.39
C CYS A 315 -26.07 5.45 -8.83
N VAL A 316 -25.43 6.20 -9.73
CA VAL A 316 -25.04 5.68 -11.05
C VAL A 316 -24.05 4.56 -10.78
N PRO A 317 -24.26 3.32 -11.28
CA PRO A 317 -23.29 2.25 -11.07
C PRO A 317 -21.95 2.69 -11.68
N PRO A 318 -20.83 2.66 -10.94
CA PRO A 318 -19.53 2.87 -11.55
C PRO A 318 -19.34 1.76 -12.59
N VAL A 319 -18.87 2.12 -13.79
CA VAL A 319 -18.46 1.13 -14.79
C VAL A 319 -17.27 0.38 -14.19
N VAL A 320 -17.51 -0.81 -13.64
CA VAL A 320 -16.45 -1.64 -13.05
C VAL A 320 -15.73 -2.34 -14.19
N GLY A 321 -14.56 -1.81 -14.58
CA GLY A 321 -13.63 -2.47 -15.49
C GLY A 321 -12.24 -2.50 -14.87
N ALA A 322 -11.39 -3.41 -15.33
CA ALA A 322 -10.03 -3.51 -14.87
C ALA A 322 -9.08 -3.95 -15.99
N THR A 323 -7.85 -3.47 -15.97
CA THR A 323 -6.76 -4.01 -16.78
C THR A 323 -5.98 -5.04 -15.97
N CYS A 324 -5.42 -6.04 -16.64
CA CYS A 324 -4.60 -7.06 -15.97
C CYS A 324 -3.55 -7.64 -16.92
N LEU A 325 -2.35 -7.87 -16.42
CA LEU A 325 -1.29 -8.62 -17.07
C LEU A 325 -0.86 -9.74 -16.12
N TYR A 326 -0.96 -10.98 -16.59
CA TYR A 326 -0.60 -12.17 -15.83
C TYR A 326 0.46 -12.99 -16.59
N ALA A 327 1.50 -13.38 -15.87
CA ALA A 327 2.59 -14.17 -16.41
C ALA A 327 2.93 -15.35 -15.50
N VAL A 328 3.29 -16.47 -16.09
CA VAL A 328 3.80 -17.66 -15.38
C VAL A 328 5.20 -17.96 -15.89
N TYR A 329 6.18 -17.98 -15.00
CA TYR A 329 7.56 -18.33 -15.31
C TYR A 329 7.92 -19.70 -14.74
N ASP A 330 8.44 -20.59 -15.60
CA ASP A 330 8.98 -21.90 -15.23
C ASP A 330 10.51 -21.88 -15.20
N PRO A 331 11.14 -21.82 -14.00
CA PRO A 331 12.60 -21.75 -13.88
C PRO A 331 13.29 -23.06 -14.27
N ALA A 332 12.58 -24.19 -14.38
CA ALA A 332 13.18 -25.44 -14.84
C ALA A 332 13.34 -25.49 -16.37
N THR A 333 12.64 -24.63 -17.12
CA THR A 333 12.75 -24.55 -18.59
C THR A 333 13.20 -23.19 -19.10
N GLY A 334 13.14 -22.14 -18.26
CA GLY A 334 13.33 -20.76 -18.68
C GLY A 334 12.13 -20.20 -19.46
N ARG A 335 11.01 -20.92 -19.52
CA ARG A 335 9.84 -20.49 -20.29
C ARG A 335 8.94 -19.57 -19.48
N CYS A 336 8.50 -18.48 -20.10
CA CYS A 336 7.49 -17.58 -19.58
C CYS A 336 6.25 -17.59 -20.48
N THR A 337 5.07 -17.75 -19.88
CA THR A 337 3.79 -17.67 -20.57
C THR A 337 3.03 -16.46 -20.06
N LEU A 338 2.61 -15.55 -20.95
CA LEU A 338 1.96 -14.30 -20.58
C LEU A 338 0.62 -14.14 -21.28
N ALA A 339 -0.35 -13.55 -20.60
CA ALA A 339 -1.60 -13.07 -21.20
C ALA A 339 -1.94 -11.70 -20.62
N ARG A 340 -2.57 -10.83 -21.42
CA ARG A 340 -2.99 -9.50 -20.98
C ARG A 340 -4.44 -9.19 -21.35
N ALA A 341 -5.05 -8.32 -20.54
CA ALA A 341 -6.40 -7.80 -20.68
C ALA A 341 -6.33 -6.27 -20.60
N GLY A 342 -6.17 -5.59 -21.73
CA GLY A 342 -6.09 -4.12 -21.85
C GLY A 342 -4.84 -3.47 -21.26
N HIS A 343 -4.04 -4.18 -20.46
CA HIS A 343 -2.88 -3.66 -19.74
C HIS A 343 -1.66 -3.45 -20.66
N PRO A 344 -0.75 -2.49 -20.38
CA PRO A 344 0.51 -2.34 -21.11
C PRO A 344 1.36 -3.63 -21.12
N PRO A 345 2.16 -3.89 -22.17
CA PRO A 345 3.07 -5.03 -22.21
C PRO A 345 4.22 -4.85 -21.20
N PRO A 346 4.77 -5.93 -20.62
CA PRO A 346 5.90 -5.82 -19.69
C PRO A 346 7.18 -5.40 -20.43
N ALA A 347 8.10 -4.73 -19.73
CA ALA A 347 9.46 -4.54 -20.25
C ALA A 347 10.30 -5.78 -19.91
N ILE A 348 11.02 -6.30 -20.91
CA ILE A 348 11.92 -7.44 -20.76
C ILE A 348 13.33 -6.98 -21.10
N ILE A 349 14.23 -7.03 -20.12
CA ILE A 349 15.63 -6.67 -20.27
C ILE A 349 16.43 -7.97 -20.27
N ASP A 350 17.09 -8.26 -21.38
CA ASP A 350 17.94 -9.43 -21.48
C ASP A 350 19.23 -9.27 -20.63
N PRO A 351 19.99 -10.34 -20.38
CA PRO A 351 21.25 -10.24 -19.64
C PRO A 351 22.33 -9.38 -20.29
N ARG A 352 22.14 -8.96 -21.55
CA ARG A 352 23.03 -8.05 -22.28
C ARG A 352 22.62 -6.59 -22.12
N GLY A 353 21.53 -6.30 -21.39
CA GLY A 353 21.00 -4.96 -21.19
C GLY A 353 20.15 -4.46 -22.35
N GLN A 354 19.60 -5.34 -23.19
CA GLN A 354 18.67 -4.91 -24.24
C GLN A 354 17.22 -4.94 -23.71
N ALA A 355 16.58 -3.77 -23.61
CA ALA A 355 15.17 -3.67 -23.30
C ALA A 355 14.30 -3.97 -24.53
N THR A 356 13.28 -4.79 -24.34
CA THR A 356 12.29 -5.19 -25.35
C THR A 356 10.89 -5.18 -24.75
N PHE A 357 9.89 -4.87 -25.57
CA PHE A 357 8.48 -4.94 -25.21
C PHE A 357 7.84 -5.97 -26.14
N PRO A 358 7.35 -7.11 -25.63
CA PRO A 358 6.79 -8.16 -26.46
C PRO A 358 5.46 -7.71 -27.07
N ASP A 359 5.23 -8.09 -28.33
CA ASP A 359 3.94 -7.91 -29.00
C ASP A 359 2.95 -8.95 -28.48
N LEU A 360 2.17 -8.56 -27.47
CA LEU A 360 1.17 -9.41 -26.82
C LEU A 360 -0.24 -9.02 -27.28
N PRO A 361 -1.11 -9.97 -27.64
CA PRO A 361 -2.52 -9.70 -27.91
C PRO A 361 -3.19 -9.03 -26.70
N SER A 362 -3.82 -7.87 -26.91
CA SER A 362 -4.32 -7.05 -25.81
C SER A 362 -5.50 -7.65 -25.06
N GLY A 363 -6.37 -8.39 -25.75
CA GLY A 363 -7.74 -8.61 -25.29
C GLY A 363 -8.49 -7.30 -25.04
N ALA A 364 -9.74 -7.40 -24.58
CA ALA A 364 -10.46 -6.27 -24.02
C ALA A 364 -10.12 -6.11 -22.52
N PRO A 365 -10.25 -4.92 -21.91
CA PRO A 365 -10.23 -4.81 -20.47
C PRO A 365 -11.30 -5.69 -19.83
N LEU A 366 -11.00 -6.22 -18.64
CA LEU A 366 -11.88 -7.10 -17.88
C LEU A 366 -13.21 -6.39 -17.61
N GLY A 367 -14.33 -7.10 -17.82
CA GLY A 367 -15.70 -6.60 -17.67
C GLY A 367 -16.21 -5.79 -18.87
N LEU A 368 -15.34 -5.35 -19.79
CA LEU A 368 -15.71 -4.48 -20.92
C LEU A 368 -15.77 -5.19 -22.27
N GLY A 369 -15.17 -6.38 -22.38
CA GLY A 369 -15.14 -7.16 -23.63
C GLY A 369 -16.47 -7.84 -24.01
N LEU A 370 -17.48 -7.81 -23.14
CA LEU A 370 -18.75 -8.54 -23.27
C LEU A 370 -18.58 -10.05 -23.57
N GLY A 371 -17.43 -10.64 -23.22
CA GLY A 371 -17.07 -12.02 -23.56
C GLY A 371 -16.84 -12.29 -25.06
N LEU A 372 -16.74 -11.24 -25.89
CA LEU A 372 -16.61 -11.36 -27.35
C LEU A 372 -15.15 -11.44 -27.82
N VAL A 373 -14.21 -10.97 -27.01
CA VAL A 373 -12.78 -10.95 -27.33
C VAL A 373 -12.07 -11.97 -26.43
N PRO A 374 -11.54 -13.07 -26.99
CA PRO A 374 -10.80 -14.05 -26.19
C PRO A 374 -9.46 -13.46 -25.74
N PHE A 375 -8.99 -13.91 -24.57
CA PHE A 375 -7.61 -13.71 -24.14
C PHE A 375 -6.72 -14.78 -24.75
N GLU A 376 -5.52 -14.41 -25.17
CA GLU A 376 -4.55 -15.32 -25.77
C GLU A 376 -3.27 -15.32 -24.94
N ALA A 377 -2.74 -16.52 -24.67
CA ALA A 377 -1.48 -16.71 -23.98
C ALA A 377 -0.33 -16.84 -24.99
N VAL A 378 0.76 -16.12 -24.75
CA VAL A 378 1.99 -16.16 -25.56
C VAL A 378 3.10 -16.80 -24.74
N GLU A 379 3.77 -17.80 -25.31
CA GLU A 379 4.95 -18.44 -24.73
C GLU A 379 6.24 -17.81 -25.28
N MET A 380 7.20 -17.54 -24.41
CA MET A 380 8.54 -17.06 -24.77
C MET A 380 9.62 -17.68 -23.88
N ASP A 381 10.82 -17.82 -24.42
CA ASP A 381 11.98 -18.31 -23.66
C ASP A 381 12.79 -17.12 -23.12
N LEU A 382 13.03 -17.11 -21.81
CA LEU A 382 13.80 -16.08 -21.11
C LEU A 382 15.15 -16.66 -20.67
N PRO A 383 16.28 -16.06 -21.08
CA PRO A 383 17.59 -16.40 -20.55
C PRO A 383 17.65 -16.21 -19.02
N GLU A 384 18.56 -16.94 -18.38
CA GLU A 384 18.90 -16.72 -16.97
C GLU A 384 19.38 -15.28 -16.75
N GLY A 385 18.91 -14.64 -15.68
CA GLY A 385 19.26 -13.26 -15.33
C GLY A 385 18.45 -12.19 -16.06
N SER A 386 17.46 -12.56 -16.88
CA SER A 386 16.56 -11.61 -17.53
C SER A 386 15.74 -10.86 -16.49
N LEU A 387 15.50 -9.57 -16.71
CA LEU A 387 14.69 -8.73 -15.83
C LEU A 387 13.35 -8.45 -16.50
N LEU A 388 12.27 -8.85 -15.83
CA LEU A 388 10.90 -8.53 -16.18
C LEU A 388 10.43 -7.33 -15.36
N ALA A 389 9.88 -6.31 -16.00
CA ALA A 389 9.26 -5.16 -15.35
C ALA A 389 7.78 -5.07 -15.73
N PHE A 390 6.94 -5.22 -14.72
CA PHE A 390 5.49 -5.03 -14.77
C PHE A 390 5.20 -3.65 -14.19
N TYR A 391 4.38 -2.87 -14.87
CA TYR A 391 4.13 -1.48 -14.51
C TYR A 391 2.74 -1.05 -14.95
N THR A 392 2.17 -0.08 -14.23
CA THR A 392 0.89 0.54 -14.58
C THR A 392 1.09 1.78 -15.44
N ASP A 393 0.02 2.22 -16.09
CA ASP A 393 0.03 3.38 -17.00
C ASP A 393 0.45 4.67 -16.29
N GLY A 394 0.15 4.85 -15.00
CA GLY A 394 0.65 5.99 -14.22
C GLY A 394 2.18 6.15 -14.21
N LEU A 395 2.95 5.10 -14.52
CA LEU A 395 4.41 5.18 -14.65
C LEU A 395 4.87 5.75 -16.01
N VAL A 396 4.09 5.53 -17.07
CA VAL A 396 4.49 5.78 -18.47
C VAL A 396 3.67 6.88 -19.14
N GLU A 397 2.41 7.03 -18.76
CA GLU A 397 1.49 8.04 -19.25
C GLU A 397 1.71 9.35 -18.50
N SER A 398 1.77 10.45 -19.25
CA SER A 398 1.89 11.78 -18.68
C SER A 398 1.10 12.75 -19.53
N ARG A 399 0.58 13.83 -18.93
CA ARG A 399 -0.24 14.82 -19.65
C ARG A 399 0.46 15.42 -20.89
N ASP A 400 1.78 15.45 -20.87
CA ASP A 400 2.61 16.10 -21.89
C ASP A 400 3.35 15.13 -22.82
N ALA A 401 3.26 13.80 -22.61
CA ALA A 401 3.97 12.83 -23.44
C ALA A 401 3.16 11.54 -23.66
N ASP A 402 3.29 11.01 -24.88
CA ASP A 402 2.70 9.75 -25.32
C ASP A 402 3.25 8.55 -24.53
N ILE A 403 2.43 7.50 -24.42
CA ILE A 403 2.72 6.29 -23.64
C ILE A 403 3.97 5.57 -24.17
N ASP A 404 4.17 5.56 -25.49
CA ASP A 404 5.35 4.97 -26.14
C ASP A 404 6.65 5.67 -25.71
N ALA A 405 6.61 6.99 -25.56
CA ALA A 405 7.75 7.77 -25.08
C ALA A 405 8.03 7.46 -23.60
N GLY A 406 6.98 7.23 -22.79
CA GLY A 406 7.11 6.74 -21.42
C GLY A 406 7.78 5.38 -21.33
N MET A 407 7.34 4.43 -22.14
CA MET A 407 7.90 3.08 -22.21
C MET A 407 9.38 3.11 -22.62
N GLN A 408 9.76 3.96 -23.58
CA GLN A 408 11.17 4.12 -23.96
C GLN A 408 12.04 4.67 -22.82
N ARG A 409 11.53 5.65 -22.03
CA ARG A 409 12.23 6.16 -20.85
C ARG A 409 12.40 5.08 -19.78
N LEU A 410 11.34 4.30 -19.53
CA LEU A 410 11.36 3.18 -18.60
C LEU A 410 12.43 2.15 -19.01
N GLY A 411 12.42 1.73 -20.27
CA GLY A 411 13.42 0.79 -20.81
C GLY A 411 14.85 1.31 -20.66
N ALA A 412 15.08 2.59 -20.91
CA ALA A 412 16.39 3.22 -20.72
C ALA A 412 16.83 3.25 -19.24
N ALA A 413 15.92 3.54 -18.32
CA ALA A 413 16.21 3.52 -16.88
C ALA A 413 16.53 2.12 -16.35
N LEU A 414 15.87 1.09 -16.89
CA LEU A 414 16.07 -0.32 -16.50
C LEU A 414 17.33 -0.97 -17.09
N THR A 415 17.97 -0.32 -18.08
CA THR A 415 19.17 -0.83 -18.76
C THR A 415 20.47 -0.54 -17.98
N GLN A 416 20.38 0.01 -16.75
CA GLN A 416 21.54 0.30 -15.90
C GLN A 416 22.20 -1.02 -15.40
N PRO A 417 23.49 -1.28 -15.72
CA PRO A 417 24.15 -2.52 -15.31
C PRO A 417 24.42 -2.57 -13.80
N ASP A 418 24.47 -3.81 -13.26
CA ASP A 418 24.98 -4.16 -11.92
C ASP A 418 24.33 -3.46 -10.70
N GLN A 419 23.08 -3.02 -10.83
CA GLN A 419 22.31 -2.49 -9.70
C GLN A 419 21.44 -3.57 -9.04
N SER A 420 21.27 -3.46 -7.71
CA SER A 420 20.24 -4.22 -7.01
C SER A 420 18.85 -3.81 -7.50
N LEU A 421 17.87 -4.71 -7.37
CA LEU A 421 16.50 -4.46 -7.83
C LEU A 421 15.88 -3.25 -7.11
N GLU A 422 16.20 -3.05 -5.84
CA GLU A 422 15.72 -1.91 -5.05
C GLU A 422 16.27 -0.57 -5.56
N ASN A 423 17.54 -0.55 -5.99
CA ASN A 423 18.17 0.65 -6.55
C ASN A 423 17.67 0.94 -7.96
N LEU A 424 17.40 -0.10 -8.76
CA LEU A 424 16.74 0.04 -10.06
C LEU A 424 15.33 0.61 -9.90
N CYS A 425 14.54 0.08 -8.97
CA CYS A 425 13.24 0.64 -8.61
C CYS A 425 13.35 2.14 -8.26
N SER A 426 14.26 2.53 -7.35
CA SER A 426 14.44 3.94 -6.99
C SER A 426 14.88 4.80 -8.18
N SER A 427 15.79 4.30 -9.02
CA SER A 427 16.27 5.01 -10.21
C SER A 427 15.16 5.24 -11.24
N VAL A 428 14.26 4.25 -11.42
CA VAL A 428 13.07 4.41 -12.26
C VAL A 428 12.14 5.46 -11.68
N MET A 429 11.87 5.43 -10.37
CA MET A 429 11.01 6.42 -9.72
C MET A 429 11.58 7.84 -9.80
N GLU A 430 12.90 8.02 -9.72
CA GLU A 430 13.56 9.33 -9.89
C GLU A 430 13.55 9.82 -11.35
N ALA A 431 13.54 8.92 -12.32
CA ALA A 431 13.51 9.25 -13.74
C ALA A 431 12.11 9.64 -14.24
N VAL A 432 11.05 9.34 -13.48
CA VAL A 432 9.68 9.74 -13.81
C VAL A 432 9.43 11.18 -13.30
N PRO A 433 8.89 12.09 -14.14
CA PRO A 433 8.77 13.50 -13.80
C PRO A 433 7.95 13.75 -12.52
N THR A 434 8.49 14.57 -11.62
CA THR A 434 8.01 14.93 -10.28
C THR A 434 6.72 15.78 -10.22
N GLN A 435 5.85 15.74 -11.23
CA GLN A 435 4.49 16.26 -11.03
C GLN A 435 3.72 15.21 -10.21
N ALA A 436 2.99 15.63 -9.18
CA ALA A 436 2.22 14.71 -8.34
C ALA A 436 1.47 13.72 -9.23
N PRO A 437 1.64 12.39 -9.02
CA PRO A 437 1.04 11.39 -9.91
C PRO A 437 -0.46 11.65 -10.01
N THR A 438 -0.94 11.88 -11.23
CA THR A 438 -2.38 12.03 -11.46
C THR A 438 -3.11 10.71 -11.31
N ASP A 439 -2.36 9.61 -11.44
CA ASP A 439 -2.81 8.24 -11.26
C ASP A 439 -1.80 7.46 -10.41
N ASP A 440 -2.20 6.28 -9.96
CA ASP A 440 -1.35 5.42 -9.17
C ASP A 440 -0.18 4.88 -9.99
N VAL A 441 0.95 4.65 -9.31
CA VAL A 441 2.14 4.14 -9.95
C VAL A 441 2.56 2.84 -9.26
N THR A 442 2.50 1.76 -10.02
CA THR A 442 2.98 0.44 -9.62
C THR A 442 4.16 0.03 -10.49
N LEU A 443 5.20 -0.48 -9.85
CA LEU A 443 6.33 -1.13 -10.52
C LEU A 443 6.66 -2.43 -9.78
N LEU A 444 6.66 -3.54 -10.50
CA LEU A 444 7.11 -4.85 -10.04
C LEU A 444 8.25 -5.32 -10.95
N LEU A 445 9.43 -5.47 -10.35
CA LEU A 445 10.63 -6.01 -10.99
C LEU A 445 10.83 -7.47 -10.56
N ALA A 446 11.09 -8.34 -11.52
CA ALA A 446 11.41 -9.75 -11.29
C ALA A 446 12.63 -10.17 -12.13
N ARG A 447 13.74 -10.55 -11.48
CA ARG A 447 14.93 -11.08 -12.15
C ARG A 447 14.88 -12.60 -12.16
N THR A 448 14.99 -13.21 -13.34
CA THR A 448 14.83 -14.64 -13.53
C THR A 448 16.06 -15.45 -13.15
N HIS A 449 15.81 -16.59 -12.52
CA HIS A 449 16.80 -17.64 -12.26
C HIS A 449 16.39 -18.91 -13.00
N ILE A 450 17.37 -19.74 -13.35
CA ILE A 450 17.13 -21.07 -13.91
C ILE A 450 17.58 -22.11 -12.89
N LEU A 451 16.76 -23.13 -12.66
CA LEU A 451 17.13 -24.24 -11.79
C LEU A 451 18.28 -25.02 -12.43
N ASN A 452 19.36 -25.18 -11.68
CA ASN A 452 20.52 -25.91 -12.15
C ASN A 452 20.28 -27.43 -12.14
N ALA A 453 21.16 -28.19 -12.79
CA ALA A 453 21.07 -29.65 -12.85
C ALA A 453 21.19 -30.35 -11.47
N ALA A 454 21.62 -29.64 -10.42
CA ALA A 454 21.62 -30.16 -9.06
C ALA A 454 20.24 -30.06 -8.38
N GLN A 455 19.30 -29.30 -8.96
CA GLN A 455 17.96 -29.07 -8.42
C GLN A 455 16.84 -29.60 -9.32
N THR A 456 17.14 -29.95 -10.57
CA THR A 456 16.15 -30.50 -11.51
C THR A 456 16.73 -31.65 -12.31
N ALA A 457 15.94 -32.70 -12.50
CA ALA A 457 16.29 -33.84 -13.33
C ALA A 457 15.07 -34.25 -14.17
N SER A 458 15.27 -34.41 -15.48
CA SER A 458 14.18 -34.76 -16.40
C SER A 458 14.58 -35.90 -17.34
N TRP A 459 13.65 -36.82 -17.56
CA TRP A 459 13.83 -38.00 -18.41
C TRP A 459 12.63 -38.18 -19.33
N ASP A 460 12.89 -38.32 -20.62
CA ASP A 460 11.92 -38.85 -21.57
C ASP A 460 11.86 -40.38 -21.42
N LEU A 461 10.68 -40.91 -21.18
CA LEU A 461 10.48 -42.32 -20.88
C LEU A 461 9.94 -43.09 -22.10
N PRO A 462 10.40 -44.33 -22.33
CA PRO A 462 9.93 -45.14 -23.45
C PRO A 462 8.48 -45.58 -23.26
N THR A 463 7.73 -45.70 -24.36
CA THR A 463 6.35 -46.17 -24.40
C THR A 463 6.25 -47.70 -24.34
N GLU A 464 6.95 -48.30 -23.37
CA GLU A 464 7.01 -49.75 -23.16
C GLU A 464 6.33 -50.17 -21.84
N PRO A 465 5.83 -51.41 -21.71
CA PRO A 465 5.22 -51.90 -20.46
C PRO A 465 6.16 -51.85 -19.24
N THR A 466 7.47 -51.70 -19.45
CA THR A 466 8.48 -51.63 -18.40
C THR A 466 8.75 -50.21 -17.90
N ILE A 467 8.01 -49.20 -18.38
CA ILE A 467 8.18 -47.78 -18.05
C ILE A 467 8.26 -47.50 -16.55
N ALA A 468 7.39 -48.11 -15.74
CA ALA A 468 7.42 -47.94 -14.29
C ALA A 468 8.72 -48.48 -13.67
N ARG A 469 9.29 -49.56 -14.19
CA ARG A 469 10.57 -50.09 -13.69
C ARG A 469 11.73 -49.14 -14.02
N THR A 470 11.76 -48.63 -15.25
CA THR A 470 12.77 -47.66 -15.68
C THR A 470 12.70 -46.38 -14.87
N ALA A 471 11.50 -45.84 -14.67
CA ALA A 471 11.26 -44.65 -13.88
C ALA A 471 11.76 -44.77 -12.44
N ARG A 472 11.43 -45.89 -11.78
CA ARG A 472 11.92 -46.16 -10.41
C ARG A 472 13.44 -46.20 -10.32
N HIS A 473 14.10 -46.83 -11.30
CA HIS A 473 15.56 -46.90 -11.31
C HIS A 473 16.21 -45.52 -11.45
N VAL A 474 15.71 -44.67 -12.36
CA VAL A 474 16.27 -43.32 -12.54
C VAL A 474 15.95 -42.39 -11.37
N VAL A 475 14.76 -42.50 -10.77
CA VAL A 475 14.35 -41.75 -9.58
C VAL A 475 15.21 -42.10 -8.38
N ASN A 476 15.35 -43.40 -8.05
CA ASN A 476 16.13 -43.81 -6.88
C ASN A 476 17.59 -43.37 -7.02
N ARG A 477 18.19 -43.52 -8.20
CA ARG A 477 19.54 -43.01 -8.47
C ARG A 477 19.64 -41.49 -8.22
N GLN A 478 18.68 -40.72 -8.71
CA GLN A 478 18.69 -39.27 -8.53
C GLN A 478 18.50 -38.86 -7.06
N LEU A 479 17.62 -39.54 -6.33
CA LEU A 479 17.41 -39.29 -4.91
C LEU A 479 18.66 -39.60 -4.09
N SER A 480 19.38 -40.69 -4.39
CA SER A 480 20.68 -40.97 -3.75
C SER A 480 21.73 -39.91 -4.11
N GLU A 481 21.76 -39.42 -5.35
CA GLU A 481 22.66 -38.32 -5.76
C GLU A 481 22.35 -37.01 -5.01
N TRP A 482 21.09 -36.76 -4.68
CA TRP A 482 20.63 -35.60 -3.91
C TRP A 482 20.66 -35.80 -2.39
N GLY A 483 21.06 -36.98 -1.89
CA GLY A 483 21.08 -37.31 -0.46
C GLY A 483 19.68 -37.39 0.17
N LEU A 484 18.68 -37.80 -0.62
CA LEU A 484 17.27 -37.93 -0.24
C LEU A 484 16.83 -39.40 -0.15
N GLU A 485 17.72 -40.30 0.27
CA GLU A 485 17.47 -41.76 0.29
C GLU A 485 16.23 -42.13 1.14
N HIS A 486 15.94 -41.34 2.16
CA HIS A 486 14.78 -41.54 3.03
C HIS A 486 13.42 -41.32 2.33
N LEU A 487 13.39 -40.60 1.20
CA LEU A 487 12.18 -40.40 0.40
C LEU A 487 11.99 -41.47 -0.68
N GLU A 488 13.00 -42.31 -0.97
CA GLU A 488 13.00 -43.28 -2.07
C GLU A 488 11.72 -44.12 -2.12
N ALA A 489 11.37 -44.79 -1.02
CA ALA A 489 10.21 -45.69 -1.00
C ALA A 489 8.89 -44.97 -1.31
N THR A 490 8.72 -43.75 -0.79
CA THR A 490 7.50 -42.95 -0.97
C THR A 490 7.43 -42.38 -2.38
N THR A 491 8.54 -41.82 -2.87
CA THR A 491 8.64 -41.24 -4.21
C THR A 491 8.51 -42.33 -5.29
N GLU A 492 9.10 -43.51 -5.07
CA GLU A 492 8.97 -44.68 -5.95
C GLU A 492 7.50 -45.04 -6.16
N LEU A 493 6.72 -45.07 -5.08
CA LEU A 493 5.29 -45.39 -5.12
C LEU A 493 4.49 -44.30 -5.83
N ILE A 494 4.74 -43.02 -5.52
CA ILE A 494 4.08 -41.88 -6.18
C ILE A 494 4.33 -41.94 -7.69
N VAL A 495 5.59 -42.02 -8.12
CA VAL A 495 5.96 -42.04 -9.55
C VAL A 495 5.37 -43.27 -10.25
N SER A 496 5.34 -44.43 -9.59
CA SER A 496 4.75 -45.64 -10.15
C SER A 496 3.24 -45.48 -10.38
N GLU A 497 2.50 -44.91 -9.44
CA GLU A 497 1.05 -44.68 -9.58
C GLU A 497 0.75 -43.61 -10.63
N LEU A 498 1.51 -42.51 -10.66
CA LEU A 498 1.34 -41.45 -11.66
C LEU A 498 1.59 -41.97 -13.08
N LEU A 499 2.69 -42.71 -13.31
CA LEU A 499 2.98 -43.29 -14.62
C LEU A 499 2.01 -44.38 -15.02
N THR A 500 1.59 -45.24 -14.08
CA THR A 500 0.58 -46.27 -14.37
C THR A 500 -0.72 -45.63 -14.81
N ASN A 501 -1.12 -44.53 -14.17
CA ASN A 501 -2.29 -43.75 -14.58
C ASN A 501 -2.09 -43.11 -15.97
N ALA A 502 -0.92 -42.52 -16.23
CA ALA A 502 -0.59 -41.92 -17.53
C ALA A 502 -0.67 -42.96 -18.67
N VAL A 503 -0.04 -44.13 -18.51
CA VAL A 503 -0.02 -45.21 -19.51
C VAL A 503 -1.40 -45.82 -19.75
N ARG A 504 -2.24 -45.86 -18.71
CA ARG A 504 -3.62 -46.37 -18.83
C ARG A 504 -4.52 -45.45 -19.65
N HIS A 505 -4.22 -44.16 -19.67
CA HIS A 505 -5.10 -43.12 -20.21
C HIS A 505 -4.51 -42.38 -21.42
N SER A 506 -3.26 -42.65 -21.81
CA SER A 506 -2.55 -42.01 -22.91
C SER A 506 -1.53 -42.96 -23.57
N VAL A 507 -1.14 -42.65 -24.81
CA VAL A 507 -0.24 -43.48 -25.64
C VAL A 507 1.20 -42.92 -25.68
N GLY A 508 1.47 -41.83 -24.94
CA GLY A 508 2.76 -41.13 -24.89
C GLY A 508 2.87 -39.97 -25.88
N PRO A 509 3.97 -39.21 -25.89
CA PRO A 509 5.19 -39.40 -25.09
C PRO A 509 4.97 -39.19 -23.58
N PHE A 510 5.83 -39.83 -22.77
CA PHE A 510 5.85 -39.68 -21.32
C PHE A 510 7.15 -39.02 -20.89
N ARG A 511 7.06 -38.01 -20.02
CA ARG A 511 8.23 -37.37 -19.42
C ARG A 511 8.09 -37.33 -17.93
N LEU A 512 9.16 -37.71 -17.23
CA LEU A 512 9.26 -37.61 -15.78
C LEU A 512 10.22 -36.49 -15.43
N ARG A 513 9.86 -35.64 -14.47
CA ARG A 513 10.70 -34.58 -13.94
C ARG A 513 10.67 -34.60 -12.42
N LEU A 514 11.83 -34.50 -11.79
CA LEU A 514 12.00 -34.25 -10.37
C LEU A 514 12.56 -32.85 -10.17
N ILE A 515 12.02 -32.12 -9.20
CA ILE A 515 12.44 -30.76 -8.85
C ILE A 515 12.65 -30.71 -7.33
N GLN A 516 13.83 -30.28 -6.90
CA GLN A 516 14.19 -30.09 -5.50
C GLN A 516 14.32 -28.60 -5.19
N HIS A 517 13.37 -28.08 -4.40
CA HIS A 517 13.39 -26.70 -3.90
C HIS A 517 12.99 -26.66 -2.41
N HIS A 518 11.83 -26.09 -2.05
CA HIS A 518 11.27 -26.13 -0.69
C HIS A 518 10.59 -27.47 -0.39
N ALA A 519 10.27 -28.21 -1.46
CA ALA A 519 9.69 -29.53 -1.48
C ALA A 519 10.33 -30.32 -2.63
N LEU A 520 10.20 -31.64 -2.60
CA LEU A 520 10.49 -32.51 -3.73
C LEU A 520 9.23 -32.64 -4.58
N THR A 521 9.22 -32.04 -5.76
CA THR A 521 8.12 -32.16 -6.73
C THR A 521 8.42 -33.24 -7.75
N CYS A 522 7.48 -34.17 -7.91
CA CYS A 522 7.50 -35.19 -8.96
C CYS A 522 6.44 -34.84 -10.01
N GLU A 523 6.84 -34.72 -11.26
CA GLU A 523 5.96 -34.37 -12.37
C GLU A 523 5.98 -35.43 -13.46
N VAL A 524 4.81 -35.87 -13.90
CA VAL A 524 4.63 -36.82 -15.01
C VAL A 524 3.78 -36.16 -16.09
N TYR A 525 4.39 -35.96 -17.26
CA TYR A 525 3.71 -35.48 -18.45
C TYR A 525 3.22 -36.64 -19.31
N ASP A 526 2.04 -36.50 -19.89
CA ASP A 526 1.52 -37.36 -20.94
C ASP A 526 0.68 -36.57 -21.97
N ALA A 527 0.57 -37.10 -23.20
CA ALA A 527 -0.19 -36.45 -24.27
C ALA A 527 -1.72 -36.58 -24.15
N GLY A 528 -2.24 -37.09 -23.03
CA GLY A 528 -3.66 -37.30 -22.80
C GLY A 528 -4.35 -36.03 -22.30
N LEU A 529 -5.59 -35.81 -22.72
CA LEU A 529 -6.40 -34.65 -22.31
C LEU A 529 -7.40 -34.97 -21.19
N TRP A 530 -7.41 -36.22 -20.68
CA TRP A 530 -8.35 -36.64 -19.63
C TRP A 530 -7.92 -36.13 -18.25
N HIS A 531 -8.82 -35.46 -17.53
CA HIS A 531 -8.56 -35.00 -16.16
C HIS A 531 -8.44 -36.19 -15.18
N PRO A 532 -7.38 -36.23 -14.35
CA PRO A 532 -7.28 -37.22 -13.28
C PRO A 532 -8.29 -36.93 -12.17
N HIS A 533 -9.07 -37.93 -11.77
CA HIS A 533 -10.03 -37.82 -10.67
C HIS A 533 -9.76 -38.90 -9.62
N ILE A 534 -9.70 -38.52 -8.35
CA ILE A 534 -9.67 -39.49 -7.24
C ILE A 534 -10.98 -40.29 -7.27
N ARG A 535 -10.86 -41.61 -7.36
CA ARG A 535 -11.99 -42.52 -7.16
C ARG A 535 -11.91 -43.08 -5.74
N HIS A 536 -13.01 -42.94 -4.99
CA HIS A 536 -13.18 -43.64 -3.72
C HIS A 536 -13.60 -45.08 -4.04
N SER A 537 -12.62 -45.94 -4.36
CA SER A 537 -12.86 -47.35 -4.63
C SER A 537 -13.45 -48.04 -3.40
N GLY A 538 -14.50 -48.84 -3.57
CA GLY A 538 -15.05 -49.66 -2.48
C GLY A 538 -14.02 -50.67 -1.95
N THR A 539 -14.23 -51.20 -0.75
CA THR A 539 -13.29 -52.13 -0.08
C THR A 539 -12.91 -53.38 -0.89
N LYS A 540 -13.67 -53.72 -1.95
CA LYS A 540 -13.44 -54.88 -2.84
C LYS A 540 -12.95 -54.55 -4.25
N GLU A 541 -12.74 -53.27 -4.61
CA GLU A 541 -12.24 -52.90 -5.93
C GLU A 541 -10.71 -52.78 -5.92
N GLU A 542 -10.05 -53.55 -6.80
CA GLU A 542 -8.58 -53.58 -6.96
C GLU A 542 -8.03 -52.41 -7.79
N HIS A 543 -8.90 -51.65 -8.47
CA HIS A 543 -8.52 -50.57 -9.37
C HIS A 543 -8.99 -49.21 -8.84
N GLY A 544 -8.21 -48.14 -9.09
CA GLY A 544 -8.60 -46.76 -8.77
C GLY A 544 -8.04 -46.19 -7.46
N ARG A 545 -7.16 -46.91 -6.77
CA ARG A 545 -6.49 -46.44 -5.53
C ARG A 545 -5.25 -45.58 -5.74
N GLY A 546 -4.69 -45.55 -6.96
CA GLY A 546 -3.40 -44.91 -7.22
C GLY A 546 -3.35 -43.43 -6.83
N LEU A 547 -4.27 -42.61 -7.34
CA LEU A 547 -4.34 -41.19 -6.97
C LEU A 547 -4.71 -40.96 -5.50
N PHE A 548 -5.42 -41.90 -4.87
CA PHE A 548 -5.68 -41.83 -3.43
C PHE A 548 -4.40 -42.07 -2.63
N LEU A 549 -3.55 -43.02 -3.04
CA LEU A 549 -2.23 -43.23 -2.43
C LEU A 549 -1.32 -42.02 -2.63
N VAL A 550 -1.27 -41.46 -3.85
CA VAL A 550 -0.54 -40.21 -4.13
C VAL A 550 -0.99 -39.11 -3.16
N ALA A 551 -2.30 -38.90 -3.04
CA ALA A 551 -2.86 -37.87 -2.14
C ALA A 551 -2.52 -38.09 -0.66
N GLN A 552 -2.35 -39.34 -0.19
CA GLN A 552 -1.94 -39.65 1.19
C GLN A 552 -0.44 -39.48 1.43
N LEU A 553 0.38 -39.62 0.38
CA LEU A 553 1.85 -39.61 0.45
C LEU A 553 2.46 -38.26 0.05
N SER A 554 1.65 -37.38 -0.55
CA SER A 554 2.03 -36.03 -0.96
C SER A 554 1.42 -34.99 -0.04
N ARG A 555 2.14 -33.90 0.20
CA ARG A 555 1.59 -32.69 0.85
C ARG A 555 0.57 -31.99 -0.04
N ARG A 556 0.89 -31.86 -1.33
CA ARG A 556 0.03 -31.32 -2.38
C ARG A 556 0.19 -32.17 -3.62
N TRP A 557 -0.87 -32.30 -4.39
CA TRP A 557 -0.82 -32.90 -5.72
C TRP A 557 -1.88 -32.23 -6.59
N GLY A 558 -1.68 -32.29 -7.89
CA GLY A 558 -2.57 -31.67 -8.84
C GLY A 558 -2.26 -32.10 -10.27
N PHE A 559 -2.93 -31.44 -11.21
CA PHE A 559 -2.60 -31.56 -12.62
C PHE A 559 -2.73 -30.20 -13.26
N ARG A 560 -1.99 -29.99 -14.35
CA ARG A 560 -2.09 -28.81 -15.20
C ARG A 560 -2.08 -29.20 -16.66
N LEU A 561 -2.70 -28.37 -17.49
CA LEU A 561 -2.58 -28.50 -18.93
C LEU A 561 -1.21 -27.97 -19.36
N ALA A 562 -0.64 -28.61 -20.36
CA ALA A 562 0.61 -28.19 -20.98
C ALA A 562 0.46 -28.31 -22.50
N THR A 563 1.32 -27.64 -23.25
CA THR A 563 1.28 -27.64 -24.71
C THR A 563 1.37 -29.08 -25.24
N GLY A 564 0.28 -29.57 -25.84
CA GLY A 564 0.19 -30.93 -26.38
C GLY A 564 -0.18 -32.04 -25.40
N GLY A 565 -0.57 -31.74 -24.16
CA GLY A 565 -0.94 -32.76 -23.18
C GLY A 565 -1.28 -32.21 -21.79
N LYS A 566 -1.00 -33.02 -20.77
CA LYS A 566 -1.16 -32.65 -19.37
C LYS A 566 0.05 -33.08 -18.57
N LEU A 567 0.21 -32.45 -17.41
CA LEU A 567 1.23 -32.78 -16.43
C LEU A 567 0.54 -33.02 -15.08
N VAL A 568 0.76 -34.19 -14.50
CA VAL A 568 0.29 -34.53 -13.15
C VAL A 568 1.46 -34.46 -12.21
N TRP A 569 1.29 -33.78 -11.07
CA TRP A 569 2.37 -33.50 -10.14
C TRP A 569 2.01 -33.85 -8.70
N ALA A 570 3.02 -34.15 -7.90
CA ALA A 570 2.91 -34.40 -6.47
C ALA A 570 4.13 -33.84 -5.73
N GLU A 571 3.90 -33.22 -4.58
CA GLU A 571 4.93 -32.58 -3.74
C GLU A 571 5.09 -33.33 -2.43
N GLN A 572 6.34 -33.59 -2.05
CA GLN A 572 6.73 -34.18 -0.76
C GLN A 572 7.55 -33.17 0.03
N ASP A 573 7.33 -33.09 1.34
CA ASP A 573 8.15 -32.24 2.20
C ASP A 573 9.60 -32.75 2.21
N LEU A 574 10.54 -31.81 2.07
CA LEU A 574 11.95 -32.08 2.32
C LEU A 574 12.19 -32.04 3.84
N PRO A 575 13.11 -32.85 4.38
CA PRO A 575 13.50 -32.74 5.78
C PRO A 575 14.02 -31.32 6.01
N GLN A 576 13.49 -30.66 7.05
CA GLN A 576 14.05 -29.39 7.49
C GLN A 576 15.52 -29.63 7.82
N ALA A 577 16.42 -28.85 7.22
CA ALA A 577 17.77 -28.75 7.74
C ALA A 577 17.65 -28.25 9.18
N ASP A 578 18.03 -29.07 10.16
CA ASP A 578 18.15 -28.60 11.55
C ASP A 578 19.07 -27.36 11.53
N PRO A 579 18.63 -26.24 12.12
CA PRO A 579 19.31 -24.94 12.02
C PRO A 579 20.71 -24.91 12.63
#